data_AF-K2A0B4-F1
#
_entry.id   AF-K2A0B4-F1
#
_cell.length_a   1.000
_cell.length_b   1.000
_cell.length_c   1.000
_cell.angle_alpha   90.00
_cell.angle_beta   90.00
_cell.angle_gamma   90.00
#
_symmetry.space_group_name_H-M   'P 1'
#
loop_
_entity.id
_entity.type
_entity.pdbx_description
1 polymer ?
#
loop_
_entity_poly.entity_id
_entity_poly.type
_entity_poly.pdbx_seq_one_letter_code
_entity_poly.pdbx_strand_id
1 'polypeptide(L)'
;FEYGGKIGLPNGVVVQRKKGGAVYLVNEGNLKGVSSSKVLEELGFSNKDIIKIDDAEANFHKISSESFEEEINVRPNDVLVRTEGQNLIYLYKDKKLYPIMDKKIKNVNFEYHPVVEISEKEADGYKIVKPLIMRDGTLLTPTEGKDKGVVYIIANGNLCAFSSKEKFDEAGYSLENVVKVPLKVFEMHTIGERI
;
A
#
# COMPACT_ATOMS: atom_id res chain seq x y z
N PHE A 1 15.84 -2.03 -22.42
CA PHE A 1 14.98 -1.37 -21.42
C PHE A 1 13.56 -1.72 -21.74
N GLU A 2 13.03 -2.78 -21.11
CA GLU A 2 11.60 -3.06 -21.19
C GLU A 2 10.91 -1.96 -20.37
N TYR A 3 10.09 -1.16 -21.05
CA TYR A 3 9.13 -0.29 -20.41
C TYR A 3 8.41 -1.11 -19.34
N GLY A 4 8.52 -0.71 -18.07
CA GLY A 4 7.80 -1.33 -16.98
C GLY A 4 6.33 -1.42 -17.37
N GLY A 5 5.84 -2.65 -17.56
CA GLY A 5 4.46 -2.89 -17.97
C GLY A 5 3.50 -2.22 -16.99
N LYS A 6 2.29 -1.91 -17.46
CA LYS A 6 1.21 -1.43 -16.58
C LYS A 6 1.10 -2.38 -15.38
N ILE A 7 1.44 -1.87 -14.20
CA ILE A 7 1.37 -2.58 -12.94
C ILE A 7 -0.12 -2.79 -12.64
N GLY A 8 -0.52 -4.03 -12.34
CA GLY A 8 -1.89 -4.32 -11.92
C GLY A 8 -2.28 -3.53 -10.67
N LEU A 9 -3.57 -3.48 -10.39
CA LEU A 9 -4.14 -2.89 -9.18
C LEU A 9 -3.52 -3.53 -7.93
N PRO A 10 -3.22 -2.74 -6.88
CA PRO A 10 -2.68 -3.28 -5.64
C PRO A 10 -3.74 -4.11 -4.89
N ASN A 11 -3.31 -5.12 -4.13
CA ASN A 11 -4.20 -5.83 -3.21
C ASN A 11 -4.81 -4.89 -2.18
N GLY A 12 -5.99 -5.23 -1.65
CA GLY A 12 -6.66 -4.52 -0.57
C GLY A 12 -7.47 -3.29 -1.02
N VAL A 13 -7.61 -3.06 -2.33
CA VAL A 13 -8.48 -2.02 -2.87
C VAL A 13 -9.77 -2.60 -3.45
N VAL A 14 -10.88 -1.89 -3.26
CA VAL A 14 -12.18 -2.24 -3.85
C VAL A 14 -12.39 -1.47 -5.15
N VAL A 15 -12.84 -2.16 -6.18
CA VAL A 15 -12.94 -1.62 -7.55
C VAL A 15 -14.25 -1.99 -8.22
N GLN A 16 -14.65 -1.16 -9.16
CA GLN A 16 -15.76 -1.44 -10.07
C GLN A 16 -15.43 -0.83 -11.44
N ARG A 17 -15.85 -1.50 -12.51
CA ARG A 17 -15.69 -0.94 -13.85
C ARG A 17 -16.46 0.38 -13.98
N LYS A 18 -15.92 1.33 -14.75
CA LYS A 18 -16.56 2.64 -15.01
C LYS A 18 -17.96 2.52 -15.63
N LYS A 19 -18.20 1.46 -16.40
CA LYS A 19 -19.52 1.13 -17.00
C LYS A 19 -20.53 0.54 -16.00
N GLY A 20 -20.15 0.35 -14.74
CA GLY A 20 -20.93 -0.34 -13.72
C GLY A 20 -20.62 -1.84 -13.67
N GLY A 21 -21.49 -2.60 -12.98
CA GLY A 21 -21.36 -4.06 -12.83
C GLY A 21 -20.99 -4.47 -11.40
N ALA A 22 -20.41 -5.67 -11.26
CA ALA A 22 -20.02 -6.20 -9.95
C ALA A 22 -18.87 -5.40 -9.31
N VAL A 23 -18.87 -5.38 -7.98
CA VAL A 23 -17.79 -4.83 -7.16
C VAL A 23 -16.83 -5.97 -6.82
N TYR A 24 -15.53 -5.68 -6.88
CA TYR A 24 -14.47 -6.63 -6.58
C TYR A 24 -13.50 -6.04 -5.56
N LEU A 25 -12.95 -6.89 -4.70
CA LEU A 25 -11.74 -6.60 -3.95
C LEU A 25 -10.55 -7.23 -4.67
N VAL A 26 -9.46 -6.48 -4.83
CA VAL A 26 -8.21 -7.05 -5.32
C VAL A 26 -7.59 -7.85 -4.17
N ASN A 27 -7.50 -9.17 -4.33
CA ASN A 27 -6.96 -10.07 -3.31
C ASN A 27 -6.01 -11.07 -3.98
N GLU A 28 -4.76 -11.10 -3.51
CA GLU A 28 -3.69 -11.98 -4.05
C GLU A 28 -3.52 -11.84 -5.57
N GLY A 29 -3.64 -10.61 -6.08
CA GLY A 29 -3.52 -10.28 -7.50
C GLY A 29 -4.76 -10.62 -8.35
N ASN A 30 -5.82 -11.16 -7.75
CA ASN A 30 -7.07 -11.50 -8.45
C ASN A 30 -8.21 -10.56 -8.04
N LEU A 31 -9.22 -10.41 -8.90
CA LEU A 31 -10.47 -9.75 -8.56
C LEU A 31 -11.40 -10.76 -7.90
N LYS A 32 -11.58 -10.66 -6.58
CA LYS A 32 -12.54 -11.48 -5.82
C LYS A 32 -13.84 -10.71 -5.65
N GLY A 33 -14.96 -11.30 -6.07
CA GLY A 33 -16.27 -10.64 -6.07
C GLY A 33 -16.75 -10.29 -4.68
N VAL A 34 -17.53 -9.21 -4.55
CA VAL A 34 -18.22 -8.82 -3.32
C VAL A 34 -19.73 -8.99 -3.59
N SER A 35 -20.37 -9.97 -2.94
CA SER A 35 -21.71 -10.43 -3.37
C SER A 35 -22.85 -9.46 -3.07
N SER A 36 -22.66 -8.53 -2.12
CA SER A 36 -23.66 -7.51 -1.79
C SER A 36 -23.05 -6.26 -1.14
N SER A 37 -23.83 -5.19 -1.03
CA SER A 37 -23.43 -4.00 -0.26
C SER A 37 -23.24 -4.31 1.24
N LYS A 38 -24.00 -5.27 1.78
CA LYS A 38 -23.82 -5.73 3.17
C LYS A 38 -22.45 -6.38 3.35
N VAL A 39 -22.03 -7.23 2.41
CA VAL A 39 -20.67 -7.84 2.43
C VAL A 39 -19.59 -6.77 2.30
N LEU A 40 -19.81 -5.73 1.48
CA LEU A 40 -18.88 -4.60 1.36
C LEU A 40 -18.69 -3.88 2.71
N GLU A 41 -19.80 -3.65 3.43
CA GLU A 41 -19.81 -3.03 4.76
C GLU A 41 -19.19 -3.94 5.83
N GLU A 42 -19.42 -5.25 5.78
CA GLU A 42 -18.77 -6.23 6.66
C GLU A 42 -17.24 -6.28 6.44
N LEU A 43 -16.80 -6.09 5.19
CA LEU A 43 -15.38 -5.88 4.85
C LEU A 43 -14.84 -4.52 5.32
N GLY A 44 -15.70 -3.64 5.85
CA GLY A 44 -15.38 -2.32 6.39
C GLY A 44 -15.25 -1.22 5.31
N PHE A 45 -15.65 -1.51 4.08
CA PHE A 45 -15.65 -0.54 2.99
C PHE A 45 -17.04 0.07 2.78
N SER A 46 -17.08 1.23 2.12
CA SER A 46 -18.29 1.89 1.68
C SER A 46 -18.29 2.08 0.16
N ASN A 47 -19.44 2.47 -0.40
CA ASN A 47 -19.53 2.81 -1.83
C ASN A 47 -18.58 3.94 -2.25
N LYS A 48 -18.12 4.79 -1.32
CA LYS A 48 -17.17 5.89 -1.61
C LYS A 48 -15.75 5.39 -1.80
N ASP A 49 -15.44 4.20 -1.29
CA ASP A 49 -14.11 3.61 -1.37
C ASP A 49 -13.88 2.86 -2.69
N ILE A 50 -14.96 2.64 -3.47
CA ILE A 50 -14.92 1.93 -4.75
C ILE A 50 -14.19 2.78 -5.80
N ILE A 51 -13.02 2.32 -6.21
CA ILE A 51 -12.24 2.92 -7.29
C ILE A 51 -12.85 2.51 -8.64
N LYS A 52 -13.09 3.50 -9.51
CA LYS A 52 -13.63 3.27 -10.85
C LYS A 52 -12.51 3.00 -11.85
N ILE A 53 -12.44 1.78 -12.35
CA ILE A 53 -11.40 1.32 -13.27
C ILE A 53 -11.95 1.11 -14.69
N ASP A 54 -11.08 1.17 -15.70
CA ASP A 54 -11.44 0.78 -17.07
C ASP A 54 -11.28 -0.73 -17.32
N ASP A 55 -11.70 -1.19 -18.51
CA ASP A 55 -11.61 -2.60 -18.87
C ASP A 55 -10.15 -3.07 -19.03
N ALA A 56 -9.24 -2.18 -19.44
CA ALA A 56 -7.83 -2.54 -19.62
C ALA A 56 -7.16 -2.76 -18.25
N GLU A 57 -7.44 -1.91 -17.26
CA GLU A 57 -7.01 -2.07 -15.87
C GLU A 57 -7.56 -3.38 -15.26
N ALA A 58 -8.85 -3.65 -15.47
CA ALA A 58 -9.46 -4.89 -14.96
C ALA A 58 -8.84 -6.16 -15.57
N ASN A 59 -8.47 -6.12 -16.85
CA ASN A 59 -7.94 -7.28 -17.57
C ASN A 59 -6.52 -7.68 -17.16
N PHE A 60 -5.81 -6.90 -16.34
CA PHE A 60 -4.56 -7.34 -15.71
C PHE A 60 -4.75 -8.39 -14.62
N HIS A 61 -6.01 -8.61 -14.20
CA HIS A 61 -6.35 -9.51 -13.11
C HIS A 61 -7.27 -10.62 -13.59
N LYS A 62 -7.06 -11.83 -13.05
CA LYS A 62 -8.06 -12.90 -13.19
C LYS A 62 -9.21 -12.61 -12.25
N ILE A 63 -10.43 -12.87 -12.72
CA ILE A 63 -11.60 -12.89 -11.85
C ILE A 63 -11.61 -14.23 -11.11
N SER A 64 -11.67 -14.18 -9.79
CA SER A 64 -11.83 -15.36 -8.93
C SER A 64 -13.18 -16.01 -9.20
N SER A 65 -13.22 -17.35 -9.20
CA SER A 65 -14.49 -18.10 -9.22
C SER A 65 -15.26 -18.00 -7.91
N GLU A 66 -14.57 -17.65 -6.82
CA GLU A 66 -15.16 -17.40 -5.51
C GLU A 66 -15.43 -15.91 -5.30
N SER A 67 -16.41 -15.62 -4.45
CA SER A 67 -16.71 -14.28 -3.94
C SER A 67 -16.57 -14.24 -2.41
N PHE A 68 -16.48 -13.03 -1.86
CA PHE A 68 -16.81 -12.81 -0.46
C PHE A 68 -18.33 -12.89 -0.32
N GLU A 69 -18.77 -13.72 0.62
CA GLU A 69 -20.17 -13.90 1.01
C GLU A 69 -20.38 -13.34 2.43
N GLU A 70 -21.62 -13.38 2.91
CA GLU A 70 -21.95 -12.99 4.29
C GLU A 70 -21.18 -13.85 5.32
N GLU A 71 -21.05 -13.35 6.55
CA GLU A 71 -20.31 -13.98 7.65
C GLU A 71 -18.80 -14.09 7.37
N ILE A 72 -18.20 -12.95 7.04
CA ILE A 72 -16.77 -12.87 6.74
C ILE A 72 -15.94 -13.22 7.98
N ASN A 73 -15.46 -14.46 8.02
CA ASN A 73 -14.68 -14.97 9.14
C ASN A 73 -13.18 -14.63 9.06
N VAL A 74 -12.72 -14.11 7.92
CA VAL A 74 -11.30 -13.80 7.68
C VAL A 74 -11.16 -12.49 6.92
N ARG A 75 -10.43 -11.54 7.52
CA ARG A 75 -10.08 -10.28 6.86
C ARG A 75 -9.16 -10.54 5.65
N PRO A 76 -9.41 -9.92 4.49
CA PRO A 76 -8.52 -10.01 3.34
C PRO A 76 -7.17 -9.37 3.61
N ASN A 77 -6.12 -9.90 2.99
CA ASN A 77 -4.77 -9.36 3.12
C ASN A 77 -4.61 -7.99 2.43
N ASP A 78 -3.59 -7.26 2.87
CA ASP A 78 -3.16 -5.97 2.34
C ASP A 78 -4.20 -4.83 2.48
N VAL A 79 -5.13 -4.96 3.42
CA VAL A 79 -6.10 -3.92 3.78
C VAL A 79 -5.53 -3.01 4.86
N LEU A 80 -5.77 -1.70 4.75
CA LEU A 80 -5.45 -0.77 5.84
C LEU A 80 -6.57 -0.76 6.87
N VAL A 81 -6.21 -1.03 8.12
CA VAL A 81 -7.16 -1.11 9.23
C VAL A 81 -6.80 -0.10 10.32
N ARG A 82 -7.79 0.29 11.10
CA ARG A 82 -7.64 1.06 12.32
C ARG A 82 -8.66 0.60 13.33
N THR A 83 -8.24 0.44 14.59
CA THR A 83 -9.18 0.13 15.66
C THR A 83 -10.10 1.32 15.90
N GLU A 84 -11.40 1.07 16.08
CA GLU A 84 -12.40 2.10 16.36
C GLU A 84 -11.93 3.06 17.49
N GLY A 85 -12.08 4.36 17.26
CA GLY A 85 -11.65 5.39 18.21
C GLY A 85 -10.13 5.63 18.32
N GLN A 86 -9.30 4.81 17.67
CA GLN A 86 -7.84 5.01 17.63
C GLN A 86 -7.42 5.75 16.37
N ASN A 87 -6.22 6.35 16.40
CA ASN A 87 -5.66 7.09 15.25
C ASN A 87 -4.60 6.29 14.47
N LEU A 88 -3.99 5.28 15.09
CA LEU A 88 -2.89 4.52 14.48
C LEU A 88 -3.42 3.57 13.41
N ILE A 89 -2.93 3.73 12.19
CA ILE A 89 -3.30 2.89 11.04
C ILE A 89 -2.31 1.73 10.97
N TYR A 90 -2.81 0.56 10.61
CA TYR A 90 -2.03 -0.64 10.38
C TYR A 90 -2.28 -1.18 8.99
N LEU A 91 -1.27 -1.80 8.38
CA LEU A 91 -1.51 -2.77 7.31
C LEU A 91 -1.86 -4.11 7.97
N TYR A 92 -3.02 -4.67 7.63
CA TYR A 92 -3.34 -6.05 7.96
C TYR A 92 -2.77 -6.99 6.89
N LYS A 93 -1.97 -7.97 7.30
CA LYS A 93 -1.43 -9.00 6.42
C LYS A 93 -1.04 -10.25 7.20
N ASP A 94 -1.52 -11.41 6.76
CA ASP A 94 -1.21 -12.73 7.33
C ASP A 94 -1.45 -12.80 8.85
N LYS A 95 -2.63 -12.31 9.28
CA LYS A 95 -3.04 -12.20 10.70
C LYS A 95 -2.09 -11.34 11.56
N LYS A 96 -1.33 -10.44 10.93
CA LYS A 96 -0.45 -9.48 11.59
C LYS A 96 -0.87 -8.06 11.27
N LEU A 97 -0.62 -7.17 12.22
CA LEU A 97 -0.78 -5.73 12.06
C LEU A 97 0.61 -5.08 11.99
N TYR A 98 0.90 -4.41 10.87
CA TYR A 98 2.13 -3.64 10.68
C TYR A 98 1.82 -2.15 10.92
N PRO A 99 2.30 -1.55 12.02
CA PRO A 99 2.05 -0.15 12.32
C PRO A 99 2.56 0.78 11.21
N ILE A 100 1.74 1.73 10.79
CA ILE A 100 2.13 2.81 9.87
C ILE A 100 2.39 4.07 10.70
N MET A 101 3.66 4.29 11.02
CA MET A 101 4.10 5.32 11.98
C MET A 101 4.05 6.76 11.44
N ASP A 102 3.91 6.92 10.12
CA ASP A 102 3.84 8.23 9.48
C ASP A 102 2.97 8.20 8.21
N LYS A 103 2.19 9.27 8.01
CA LYS A 103 1.34 9.44 6.82
C LYS A 103 2.12 9.38 5.51
N LYS A 104 3.41 9.74 5.51
CA LYS A 104 4.25 9.63 4.31
C LYS A 104 4.40 8.17 3.86
N ILE A 105 4.54 7.23 4.81
CA ILE A 105 4.60 5.80 4.50
C ILE A 105 3.26 5.34 3.91
N LYS A 106 2.14 5.77 4.52
CA LYS A 106 0.79 5.48 3.99
C LYS A 106 0.66 5.96 2.54
N ASN A 107 0.99 7.22 2.27
CA ASN A 107 0.79 7.83 0.96
C ASN A 107 1.68 7.22 -0.12
N VAL A 108 2.92 6.84 0.21
CA VAL A 108 3.85 6.22 -0.75
C VAL A 108 3.47 4.77 -1.05
N ASN A 109 3.10 4.00 -0.03
CA ASN A 109 2.84 2.57 -0.18
C ASN A 109 1.38 2.28 -0.60
N PHE A 110 0.44 3.14 -0.23
CA PHE A 110 -1.01 2.87 -0.26
C PHE A 110 -1.84 4.12 -0.60
N GLU A 111 -1.43 4.84 -1.65
CA GLU A 111 -2.06 6.12 -2.07
C GLU A 111 -3.58 6.02 -2.19
N TYR A 112 -4.07 4.91 -2.72
CA TYR A 112 -5.49 4.69 -3.03
C TYR A 112 -6.22 3.81 -2.03
N HIS A 113 -5.54 3.34 -0.98
CA HIS A 113 -6.19 2.45 -0.01
C HIS A 113 -7.05 3.24 0.96
N PRO A 114 -8.34 2.89 1.08
CA PRO A 114 -9.16 3.36 2.17
C PRO A 114 -8.66 2.72 3.49
N VAL A 115 -9.00 3.35 4.60
CA VAL A 115 -8.75 2.80 5.93
C VAL A 115 -10.08 2.31 6.48
N VAL A 116 -10.18 1.02 6.75
CA VAL A 116 -11.38 0.42 7.33
C VAL A 116 -11.27 0.37 8.85
N GLU A 117 -12.40 0.50 9.53
CA GLU A 117 -12.46 0.38 10.99
C GLU A 117 -12.69 -1.07 11.41
N ILE A 118 -11.98 -1.51 12.44
CA ILE A 118 -12.14 -2.83 13.05
C ILE A 118 -12.42 -2.68 14.54
N SER A 119 -13.15 -3.64 15.09
CA SER A 119 -13.41 -3.69 16.53
C SER A 119 -12.13 -4.01 17.32
N GLU A 120 -12.09 -3.61 18.60
CA GLU A 120 -11.01 -4.01 19.51
C GLU A 120 -10.84 -5.53 19.58
N LYS A 121 -11.96 -6.26 19.67
CA LYS A 121 -11.97 -7.73 19.70
C LYS A 121 -11.32 -8.35 18.47
N GLU A 122 -11.54 -7.77 17.29
CA GLU A 122 -10.88 -8.23 16.06
C GLU A 122 -9.38 -7.93 16.11
N ALA A 123 -9.01 -6.70 16.50
CA ALA A 123 -7.62 -6.28 16.61
C ALA A 123 -6.81 -7.14 17.61
N ASP A 124 -7.41 -7.52 18.74
CA ASP A 124 -6.82 -8.41 19.76
C ASP A 124 -6.50 -9.81 19.20
N GLY A 125 -7.18 -10.23 18.14
CA GLY A 125 -6.93 -11.47 17.44
C GLY A 125 -5.67 -11.46 16.56
N TYR A 126 -5.03 -10.30 16.39
CA TYR A 126 -3.90 -10.11 15.48
C TYR A 126 -2.59 -9.82 16.22
N LYS A 127 -1.48 -10.32 15.66
CA LYS A 127 -0.14 -10.02 16.19
C LYS A 127 0.35 -8.68 15.64
N ILE A 128 0.57 -7.70 16.51
CA ILE A 128 1.30 -6.49 16.14
C ILE A 128 2.78 -6.86 15.93
N VAL A 129 3.34 -6.44 14.79
CA VAL A 129 4.74 -6.70 14.41
C VAL A 129 5.50 -5.39 14.18
N LYS A 130 6.72 -5.50 13.65
CA LYS A 130 7.55 -4.33 13.37
C LYS A 130 6.80 -3.33 12.44
N PRO A 131 7.02 -2.02 12.64
CA PRO A 131 6.47 -1.00 11.76
C PRO A 131 6.70 -1.29 10.28
N LEU A 132 5.72 -0.91 9.47
CA LEU A 132 5.89 -0.89 8.03
C LEU A 132 6.84 0.23 7.65
N ILE A 133 7.76 -0.06 6.72
CA ILE A 133 8.68 0.90 6.14
C ILE A 133 8.25 1.26 4.71
N MET A 134 8.85 2.28 4.10
CA MET A 134 8.61 2.57 2.69
C MET A 134 9.05 1.41 1.79
N ARG A 135 8.29 1.18 0.70
CA ARG A 135 8.52 0.07 -0.23
C ARG A 135 9.76 0.28 -1.11
N ASP A 136 10.28 -0.82 -1.65
CA ASP A 136 11.32 -0.81 -2.68
C ASP A 136 10.91 0.02 -3.90
N GLY A 137 11.90 0.65 -4.54
CA GLY A 137 11.72 1.60 -5.64
C GLY A 137 11.37 3.02 -5.19
N THR A 138 11.13 3.26 -3.90
CA THR A 138 10.86 4.62 -3.40
C THR A 138 12.14 5.45 -3.40
N LEU A 139 12.09 6.61 -4.06
CA LEU A 139 13.11 7.65 -3.97
C LEU A 139 12.77 8.59 -2.80
N LEU A 140 13.74 8.88 -1.94
CA LEU A 140 13.51 9.76 -0.79
C LEU A 140 14.73 10.58 -0.38
N THR A 141 14.47 11.65 0.36
CA THR A 141 15.50 12.48 0.99
C THR A 141 14.99 13.00 2.34
N PRO A 142 15.83 13.02 3.40
CA PRO A 142 15.42 13.56 4.69
C PRO A 142 15.35 15.09 4.63
N THR A 143 14.38 15.69 5.31
CA THR A 143 14.20 17.16 5.33
C THR A 143 15.17 17.88 6.27
N GLU A 144 15.85 17.14 7.13
CA GLU A 144 16.73 17.59 8.19
C GLU A 144 17.83 16.55 8.47
N GLY A 145 18.81 16.91 9.31
CA GLY A 145 19.95 16.06 9.62
C GLY A 145 21.10 16.15 8.61
N LYS A 146 22.15 15.35 8.84
CA LYS A 146 23.40 15.37 8.05
C LYS A 146 23.20 14.94 6.58
N ASP A 147 22.19 14.11 6.33
CA ASP A 147 21.88 13.53 5.03
C ASP A 147 20.89 14.36 4.21
N LYS A 148 20.54 15.57 4.71
CA LYS A 148 19.62 16.48 4.03
C LYS A 148 20.11 16.81 2.62
N GLY A 149 19.26 16.58 1.62
CA GLY A 149 19.55 16.84 0.22
C GLY A 149 20.28 15.70 -0.49
N VAL A 150 20.74 14.68 0.21
CA VAL A 150 21.20 13.43 -0.40
C VAL A 150 19.96 12.63 -0.82
N VAL A 151 19.96 12.14 -2.06
CA VAL A 151 18.89 11.31 -2.60
C VAL A 151 19.24 9.85 -2.40
N TYR A 152 18.24 9.09 -1.95
CA TYR A 152 18.34 7.66 -1.72
C TYR A 152 17.24 6.94 -2.51
N ILE A 153 17.51 5.69 -2.86
CA ILE A 153 16.49 4.73 -3.28
C ILE A 153 16.39 3.61 -2.25
N ILE A 154 15.18 3.12 -2.02
CA ILE A 154 15.00 1.87 -1.27
C ILE A 154 15.13 0.71 -2.24
N ALA A 155 16.12 -0.16 -2.03
CA ALA A 155 16.38 -1.32 -2.86
C ALA A 155 16.67 -2.54 -1.98
N ASN A 156 15.92 -3.62 -2.19
CA ASN A 156 15.99 -4.84 -1.39
C ASN A 156 15.83 -4.57 0.11
N GLY A 157 14.92 -3.65 0.47
CA GLY A 157 14.68 -3.21 1.84
C GLY A 157 15.73 -2.27 2.45
N ASN A 158 16.81 -1.93 1.74
CA ASN A 158 17.87 -1.06 2.23
C ASN A 158 17.82 0.32 1.58
N LEU A 159 18.28 1.33 2.31
CA LEU A 159 18.38 2.70 1.83
C LEU A 159 19.75 2.93 1.18
N CYS A 160 19.77 2.99 -0.15
CA CYS A 160 20.98 3.11 -0.95
C CYS A 160 21.14 4.55 -1.45
N ALA A 161 22.23 5.23 -1.07
CA ALA A 161 22.52 6.60 -1.52
C ALA A 161 23.00 6.59 -2.97
N PHE A 162 22.65 7.62 -3.75
CA PHE A 162 23.35 7.89 -5.01
C PHE A 162 24.70 8.57 -4.74
N SER A 163 25.75 8.17 -5.45
CA SER A 163 27.09 8.75 -5.37
C SER A 163 27.14 10.16 -5.93
N SER A 164 26.32 10.44 -6.93
CA SER A 164 26.24 11.75 -7.55
C SER A 164 24.91 11.96 -8.29
N LYS A 165 24.68 13.20 -8.75
CA LYS A 165 23.55 13.53 -9.60
C LYS A 165 23.63 12.80 -10.94
N GLU A 166 24.83 12.62 -11.48
CA GLU A 166 25.06 11.90 -12.74
C GLU A 166 24.59 10.45 -12.61
N LYS A 167 24.86 9.76 -11.49
CA LYS A 167 24.34 8.40 -11.24
C LYS A 167 22.82 8.34 -11.11
N PHE A 168 22.23 9.34 -10.47
CA PHE A 168 20.77 9.47 -10.39
C PHE A 168 20.13 9.65 -11.77
N ASP A 169 20.71 10.54 -12.59
CA ASP A 169 20.23 10.84 -13.94
C ASP A 169 20.48 9.66 -14.92
N GLU A 170 21.65 9.00 -14.84
CA GLU A 170 22.00 7.80 -15.62
C GLU A 170 21.03 6.64 -15.37
N ALA A 171 20.53 6.52 -14.12
CA ALA A 171 19.52 5.53 -13.76
C ALA A 171 18.10 5.91 -14.23
N GLY A 172 17.93 7.08 -14.84
CA GLY A 172 16.66 7.55 -15.39
C GLY A 172 15.66 8.06 -14.34
N TYR A 173 16.11 8.36 -13.13
CA TYR A 173 15.24 8.90 -12.08
C TYR A 173 15.00 10.40 -12.24
N SER A 174 13.89 10.88 -11.67
CA SER A 174 13.50 12.28 -11.69
C SER A 174 13.36 12.83 -10.28
N LEU A 175 13.86 14.04 -10.03
CA LEU A 175 13.78 14.70 -8.72
C LEU A 175 12.33 14.96 -8.29
N GLU A 176 11.39 15.02 -9.23
CA GLU A 176 9.96 15.18 -8.92
C GLU A 176 9.37 13.95 -8.21
N ASN A 177 9.98 12.78 -8.40
CA ASN A 177 9.59 11.52 -7.76
C ASN A 177 10.25 11.33 -6.39
N VAL A 178 11.13 12.25 -5.96
CA VAL A 178 11.83 12.16 -4.67
C VAL A 178 10.92 12.63 -3.54
N VAL A 179 10.56 11.70 -2.66
CA VAL A 179 9.71 11.97 -1.50
C VAL A 179 10.53 12.60 -0.38
N LYS A 180 10.16 13.82 0.02
CA LYS A 180 10.72 14.45 1.21
C LYS A 180 10.10 13.86 2.48
N VAL A 181 10.93 13.36 3.38
CA VAL A 181 10.50 12.67 4.62
C VAL A 181 11.13 13.28 5.88
N PRO A 182 10.43 13.26 7.03
CA PRO A 182 11.03 13.58 8.33
C PRO A 182 12.17 12.63 8.69
N LEU A 183 13.12 13.07 9.52
CA LEU A 183 14.27 12.25 9.90
C LEU A 183 13.85 10.94 10.58
N LYS A 184 12.83 10.97 11.46
CA LYS A 184 12.29 9.77 12.11
C LYS A 184 11.82 8.68 11.13
N VAL A 185 11.38 9.04 9.92
CA VAL A 185 10.93 8.08 8.90
C VAL A 185 12.14 7.55 8.14
N PHE A 186 13.08 8.43 7.81
CA PHE A 186 14.35 8.07 7.19
C PHE A 186 15.12 7.04 8.04
N GLU A 187 15.18 7.24 9.35
CA GLU A 187 15.89 6.38 10.32
C GLU A 187 15.21 5.02 10.57
N MET A 188 13.99 4.79 10.04
CA MET A 188 13.37 3.46 10.08
C MET A 188 14.02 2.46 9.12
N HIS A 189 14.86 2.93 8.20
CA HIS A 189 15.51 2.12 7.18
C HIS A 189 16.94 1.73 7.57
N THR A 190 17.36 0.53 7.15
CA THR A 190 18.77 0.13 7.23
C THR A 190 19.52 0.74 6.05
N ILE A 191 20.69 1.32 6.32
CA ILE A 191 21.55 1.88 5.27
C ILE A 191 22.17 0.74 4.45
N GLY A 192 22.05 0.84 3.12
CA GLY A 192 22.63 -0.10 2.17
C GLY A 192 23.90 0.43 1.52
N GLU A 193 24.36 -0.29 0.50
CA GLU A 193 25.49 0.12 -0.32
C GLU A 193 25.16 1.35 -1.18
N ARG A 194 26.20 2.12 -1.49
CA ARG A 194 26.07 3.31 -2.35
C ARG A 194 26.02 2.89 -3.82
N ILE A 195 25.19 3.58 -4.60
CA ILE A 195 24.98 3.37 -6.05
C ILE A 195 25.67 4.48 -6.84
#